data_AF-A0A7J9C4H6-F1
#
_entry.id   AF-A0A7J9C4H6-F1
#
_cell.length_a   1.000
_cell.length_b   1.000
_cell.length_c   1.000
_cell.angle_alpha   90.00
_cell.angle_beta   90.00
_cell.angle_gamma   90.00
#
_symmetry.space_group_name_H-M   'P 1'
#
loop_
_entity.id
_entity.type
_entity.pdbx_description
1 polymer ?
#
loop_
_entity_poly.entity_id
_entity_poly.type
_entity_poly.pdbx_seq_one_letter_code
_entity_poly.pdbx_strand_id
1 'polypeptide(L)'
;MEKIKDVLPQIRAKLENFGWKDIYNMDETCLFYHLREDHSRATKQLEGRKKDKERLTIVVCCNGDGLDKVPLWVIDFVRWFDARMTGRKVLLIVDNCLAHPKQLRFIIDVAFILAS
;
A
#
# COMPACT_ATOMS: atom_id res chain seq x y z
N MET A 1 -6.19 -19.92 -13.08
CA MET A 1 -7.02 -18.81 -13.59
C MET A 1 -8.49 -18.94 -13.20
N GLU A 2 -9.07 -20.14 -13.02
CA GLU A 2 -10.48 -20.31 -12.63
C GLU A 2 -10.84 -19.63 -11.30
N LYS A 3 -9.99 -19.77 -10.26
CA LYS A 3 -10.23 -19.14 -8.95
C LYS A 3 -10.42 -17.61 -8.97
N ILE A 4 -9.79 -16.90 -9.91
CA ILE A 4 -9.92 -15.44 -10.01
C ILE A 4 -11.31 -15.06 -10.53
N LYS A 5 -11.86 -15.83 -11.47
CA LYS A 5 -13.18 -15.57 -12.06
C LYS A 5 -14.31 -15.74 -11.05
N ASP A 6 -14.15 -16.60 -10.06
CA ASP A 6 -15.15 -16.85 -9.01
C ASP A 6 -15.11 -15.79 -7.88
N VAL A 7 -13.94 -15.19 -7.65
CA VAL A 7 -13.74 -14.19 -6.58
C VAL A 7 -14.08 -12.77 -7.06
N LEU A 8 -13.86 -12.47 -8.34
CA LEU A 8 -14.14 -11.15 -8.92
C LEU A 8 -15.58 -10.65 -8.71
N PRO A 9 -16.65 -11.47 -8.88
CA PRO A 9 -18.01 -11.04 -8.59
C PRO A 9 -18.22 -10.63 -7.14
N GLN A 10 -17.58 -11.34 -6.20
CA GLN A 10 -17.69 -11.05 -4.76
C GLN A 10 -16.99 -9.73 -4.41
N ILE A 11 -15.84 -9.45 -5.04
CA ILE A 11 -15.13 -8.18 -4.89
C ILE A 11 -15.99 -7.04 -5.44
N ARG A 12 -16.57 -7.21 -6.64
CA ARG A 12 -17.45 -6.20 -7.26
C ARG A 12 -18.68 -5.90 -6.40
N ALA A 13 -19.35 -6.94 -5.89
CA ALA A 13 -20.49 -6.77 -4.99
C ALA A 13 -20.12 -5.98 -3.72
N LYS A 14 -18.89 -6.15 -3.20
CA LYS A 14 -18.40 -5.32 -2.08
C LYS A 14 -18.17 -3.88 -2.51
N LEU A 15 -17.51 -3.66 -3.65
CA LEU A 15 -17.21 -2.31 -4.18
C LEU A 15 -18.48 -1.50 -4.44
N GLU A 16 -19.57 -2.13 -4.90
CA GLU A 16 -20.85 -1.46 -5.15
C GLU A 16 -21.49 -0.82 -3.91
N ASN A 17 -21.11 -1.26 -2.70
CA ASN A 17 -21.60 -0.67 -1.45
C ASN A 17 -20.86 0.62 -1.04
N PHE A 18 -19.78 0.98 -1.74
CA PHE A 18 -18.95 2.13 -1.40
C PHE A 18 -18.88 3.11 -2.58
N GLY A 19 -18.91 4.41 -2.27
CA GLY A 19 -18.63 5.43 -3.26
C GLY A 19 -17.15 5.43 -3.65
N TRP A 20 -16.82 5.92 -4.85
CA TRP A 20 -15.43 6.06 -5.32
C TRP A 20 -14.52 6.85 -4.36
N LYS A 21 -15.10 7.79 -3.61
CA LYS A 21 -14.41 8.59 -2.58
C LYS A 21 -14.04 7.81 -1.32
N ASP A 22 -14.73 6.70 -1.09
CA ASP A 22 -14.59 5.84 0.09
C ASP A 22 -13.83 4.56 -0.20
N ILE A 23 -13.38 4.36 -1.45
CA ILE A 23 -12.53 3.26 -1.86
C ILE A 23 -11.10 3.79 -1.92
N TYR A 24 -10.21 3.20 -1.13
CA TYR A 24 -8.79 3.54 -1.07
C TYR A 24 -7.95 2.36 -1.52
N ASN A 25 -6.90 2.64 -2.30
CA ASN A 25 -5.85 1.69 -2.57
C ASN A 25 -4.64 2.04 -1.69
N MET A 26 -4.03 1.04 -1.06
CA MET A 26 -2.81 1.17 -0.28
C MET A 26 -1.76 0.19 -0.78
N ASP A 27 -0.53 0.67 -0.88
CA ASP A 27 0.63 -0.12 -1.29
C ASP A 27 1.88 0.32 -0.53
N GLU A 28 2.86 -0.57 -0.46
CA GLU A 28 4.13 -0.39 0.24
C GLU A 28 5.28 -0.31 -0.76
N THR A 29 6.03 0.79 -0.71
CA THR A 29 7.17 0.98 -1.61
C THR A 29 8.46 1.26 -0.85
N CYS A 30 9.59 0.86 -1.44
CA CYS A 30 10.91 1.07 -0.85
C CYS A 30 11.50 2.39 -1.35
N LEU A 31 11.74 3.33 -0.44
CA LEU A 31 12.48 4.56 -0.70
C LEU A 31 13.97 4.35 -0.38
N PHE A 32 14.80 4.41 -1.42
CA PHE A 32 16.26 4.26 -1.28
C PHE A 32 16.92 5.63 -1.11
N TYR A 33 17.04 6.10 0.12
CA TYR A 33 17.54 7.45 0.42
C TYR A 33 19.07 7.55 0.42
N HIS A 34 19.81 6.44 0.59
CA HIS A 34 21.28 6.41 0.51
C HIS A 34 21.80 5.84 -0.83
N LEU A 35 20.92 5.63 -1.81
CA LEU A 35 21.34 5.11 -3.10
C LEU A 35 22.13 6.20 -3.84
N ARG A 36 23.46 6.04 -3.87
CA ARG A 36 24.32 6.90 -4.67
C ARG A 36 24.00 6.73 -6.15
N GLU A 37 24.03 7.84 -6.87
CA GLU A 37 23.92 7.86 -8.32
C GLU A 37 25.04 7.01 -8.94
N ASP A 38 24.70 6.26 -9.99
CA ASP A 38 25.65 5.43 -10.77
C ASP A 38 26.64 6.25 -11.60
N HIS A 39 26.88 7.51 -11.26
CA HIS A 39 27.79 8.38 -11.99
C HIS A 39 29.22 8.18 -11.51
N SER A 40 29.70 6.95 -11.51
CA SER A 40 31.14 6.74 -11.62
C SER A 40 31.55 7.10 -13.06
N ARG A 41 31.99 8.33 -13.30
CA ARG A 41 32.94 8.65 -14.38
C ARG A 41 34.30 8.01 -14.04
N ALA A 42 34.30 6.70 -13.80
CA ALA A 42 35.48 5.94 -13.46
C ALA A 42 36.17 5.54 -14.76
N THR A 43 37.41 6.01 -14.93
CA THR A 43 38.31 5.59 -16.01
C THR A 43 38.73 4.12 -15.91
N LYS A 44 38.41 3.43 -14.80
CA LYS A 44 38.57 1.98 -14.63
C LYS A 44 37.42 1.40 -13.79
N GLN A 45 36.83 0.30 -14.25
CA GLN A 45 35.84 -0.48 -13.50
C GLN A 45 36.52 -1.13 -12.29
N LEU A 46 36.19 -0.67 -11.08
CA LEU A 46 36.60 -1.32 -9.84
C LEU A 46 35.53 -2.36 -9.48
N GLU A 47 35.84 -3.64 -9.72
CA GLU A 47 34.97 -4.74 -9.33
C GLU A 47 34.83 -4.82 -7.80
N GLY A 48 33.61 -5.05 -7.31
CA GLY A 48 33.37 -5.47 -5.92
C GLY A 48 32.74 -4.45 -4.96
N ARG A 49 32.47 -3.20 -5.34
CA ARG A 49 31.69 -2.29 -4.45
C ARG A 49 30.19 -2.54 -4.56
N LYS A 50 29.64 -3.27 -3.59
CA LYS A 50 28.19 -3.44 -3.39
C LYS A 50 27.57 -2.07 -3.12
N LYS A 51 26.63 -1.65 -3.96
CA LYS A 51 25.87 -0.41 -3.71
C LYS A 51 25.18 -0.49 -2.37
N ASP A 52 25.15 0.65 -1.69
CA ASP A 52 24.35 0.79 -0.50
C ASP A 52 22.86 0.66 -0.87
N LYS A 53 22.18 -0.29 -0.22
CA LYS A 53 20.76 -0.61 -0.43
C LYS A 53 19.93 -0.28 0.81
N GLU A 54 20.44 0.59 1.68
CA GLU A 54 19.65 1.15 2.77
C GLU A 54 18.36 1.76 2.20
N ARG A 55 17.24 1.30 2.76
CA ARG A 55 15.89 1.57 2.27
C ARG A 55 14.95 1.80 3.43
N LEU A 56 14.03 2.73 3.24
CA LEU A 56 12.89 3.00 4.10
C LEU A 56 11.63 2.45 3.41
N THR A 57 10.89 1.57 4.07
CA THR A 57 9.57 1.16 3.56
C THR A 57 8.58 2.26 3.88
N ILE A 58 7.92 2.78 2.84
CA ILE A 58 6.88 3.82 2.96
C ILE A 58 5.56 3.28 2.44
N VAL A 59 4.47 3.66 3.10
CA VAL A 59 3.10 3.39 2.71
C VAL A 59 2.60 4.55 1.87
N VAL A 60 2.04 4.23 0.71
CA VAL A 60 1.32 5.16 -0.15
C VAL A 60 -0.15 4.77 -0.19
N CYS A 61 -1.04 5.74 -0.08
CA CYS A 61 -2.48 5.48 -0.10
C CYS A 61 -3.25 6.63 -0.75
N CYS A 62 -4.25 6.29 -1.55
CA CYS A 62 -5.06 7.24 -2.29
C CYS A 62 -6.49 6.71 -2.48
N ASN A 63 -7.48 7.59 -2.47
CA ASN A 63 -8.85 7.24 -2.82
C ASN A 63 -9.03 7.04 -4.34
N GLY A 64 -10.15 6.43 -4.73
CA GLY A 64 -10.42 6.03 -6.11
C GLY A 64 -10.54 7.18 -7.11
N ASP A 65 -10.90 8.39 -6.67
CA ASP A 65 -10.96 9.58 -7.54
C ASP A 65 -9.65 10.37 -7.59
N GLY A 66 -8.65 10.00 -6.78
CA GLY A 66 -7.33 10.64 -6.77
C GLY A 66 -7.24 11.94 -5.99
N LEU A 67 -8.34 12.42 -5.38
CA LEU A 67 -8.40 13.72 -4.73
C LEU A 67 -7.94 13.69 -3.27
N ASP A 68 -8.11 12.55 -2.57
CA ASP A 68 -7.61 12.35 -1.20
C ASP A 68 -6.40 11.42 -1.20
N LYS A 69 -5.21 12.04 -1.16
CA LYS A 69 -3.93 11.36 -1.04
C LYS A 69 -3.46 11.42 0.40
N VAL A 70 -3.22 10.25 0.98
CA VAL A 70 -2.68 10.18 2.34
C VAL A 70 -1.21 10.60 2.32
N PRO A 71 -0.72 11.40 3.29
CA PRO A 71 0.70 11.68 3.47
C PRO A 71 1.53 10.39 3.56
N LEU A 72 2.83 10.45 3.27
CA LEU A 72 3.69 9.27 3.38
C LEU A 72 3.82 8.80 4.83
N TRP A 73 3.66 7.49 5.06
CA TRP A 73 3.80 6.86 6.37
C TRP A 73 4.85 5.75 6.36
N VAL A 74 5.45 5.47 7.53
CA VAL A 74 6.46 4.41 7.69
C VAL A 74 5.98 3.31 8.65
N ILE A 75 5.30 3.68 9.73
CA ILE A 75 4.85 2.77 10.81
C ILE A 75 3.41 3.14 11.21
N ASP A 76 2.63 2.16 11.67
CA ASP A 76 1.30 2.32 12.27
C ASP A 76 0.22 2.95 11.37
N PHE A 77 0.44 2.97 10.06
CA PHE A 77 -0.48 3.54 9.05
C PHE A 77 -1.93 3.09 9.29
N VAL A 78 -2.14 1.78 9.48
CA VAL A 78 -3.48 1.20 9.53
C VAL A 78 -4.30 1.72 10.71
N ARG A 79 -3.70 1.84 11.90
CA ARG A 79 -4.41 2.36 13.10
C ARG A 79 -4.69 3.85 12.96
N TRP A 80 -3.73 4.61 12.45
CA TRP A 80 -3.93 6.03 12.17
C TRP A 80 -5.01 6.25 11.11
N PHE A 81 -5.03 5.42 10.06
CA PHE A 81 -5.99 5.52 8.97
C PHE A 81 -7.41 5.22 9.45
N ASP A 82 -7.61 4.20 10.29
CA ASP A 82 -8.92 3.94 10.93
C ASP A 82 -9.38 5.13 11.78
N ALA A 83 -8.49 5.69 12.60
CA ALA A 83 -8.80 6.88 13.39
C ALA A 83 -9.11 8.11 12.53
N ARG A 84 -8.41 8.29 11.40
CA ARG A 84 -8.70 9.37 10.43
C ARG A 84 -10.10 9.23 9.83
N MET A 85 -10.56 8.00 9.62
CA MET A 85 -11.83 7.70 8.98
C MET A 85 -13.00 7.62 9.97
N THR A 86 -12.81 8.05 11.21
CA THR A 86 -13.86 7.99 12.25
C THR A 86 -15.19 8.56 11.77
N GLY A 87 -16.23 7.74 11.85
CA GLY A 87 -17.60 8.10 11.44
C GLY A 87 -17.86 7.97 9.93
N ARG A 88 -16.89 7.48 9.15
CA ARG A 88 -17.00 7.25 7.71
C ARG A 88 -16.56 5.83 7.38
N LYS A 89 -17.50 5.00 6.88
CA LYS A 89 -17.15 3.65 6.43
C LYS A 89 -16.41 3.72 5.10
N VAL A 90 -15.17 3.24 5.10
CA VAL A 90 -14.34 3.18 3.90
C VAL A 90 -13.85 1.76 3.62
N LEU A 91 -13.51 1.51 2.37
CA LEU A 91 -12.96 0.27 1.88
C LEU A 91 -11.49 0.49 1.51
N LEU A 92 -10.59 -0.22 2.19
CA LEU A 92 -9.16 -0.21 1.92
C LEU A 92 -8.76 -1.49 1.19
N ILE A 93 -8.25 -1.32 -0.03
CA ILE A 93 -7.67 -2.38 -0.85
C ILE A 93 -6.19 -2.43 -0.52
N VAL A 94 -5.72 -3.62 -0.15
CA VAL A 94 -4.33 -3.90 0.22
C VAL A 94 -3.92 -5.18 -0.51
N ASP A 95 -2.67 -5.31 -0.95
CA ASP A 95 -2.19 -6.56 -1.53
C ASP A 95 -2.14 -7.70 -0.49
N ASN A 96 -2.18 -8.93 -0.95
CA ASN A 96 -2.10 -10.11 -0.09
C ASN A 96 -0.63 -10.46 0.27
N CYS A 97 0.15 -9.48 0.72
CA CYS A 97 1.50 -9.71 1.24
C CYS A 97 1.46 -10.39 2.62
N LEU A 98 2.40 -11.31 2.87
CA LEU A 98 2.54 -12.04 4.14
C LEU A 98 2.74 -11.11 5.35
N ALA A 99 3.20 -9.88 5.13
CA ALA A 99 3.39 -8.87 6.15
C ALA A 99 2.08 -8.23 6.62
N HIS A 100 1.00 -8.33 5.84
CA HIS A 100 -0.28 -7.76 6.25
C HIS A 100 -1.00 -8.67 7.24
N PRO A 101 -1.49 -8.11 8.35
CA PRO A 101 -2.23 -8.86 9.34
C PRO A 101 -3.53 -9.40 8.74
N LYS A 102 -3.68 -10.73 8.75
CA LYS A 102 -4.87 -11.46 8.23
C LYS A 102 -6.16 -11.15 8.99
N GLN A 103 -6.06 -10.52 10.16
CA GLN A 103 -7.20 -10.12 11.00
C GLN A 103 -6.82 -8.89 11.83
N LEU A 104 -7.52 -7.79 11.58
CA LEU A 104 -7.41 -6.57 12.38
C LEU A 104 -8.70 -6.40 13.19
N ARG A 105 -8.76 -7.02 14.38
CA ARG A 105 -9.94 -6.98 15.27
C ARG A 105 -10.22 -5.60 15.89
N PHE A 106 -9.33 -4.63 15.69
CA PHE A 106 -9.36 -3.32 16.34
C PHE A 106 -9.78 -2.19 15.40
N ILE A 107 -10.24 -2.51 14.21
CA ILE A 107 -10.58 -1.55 13.17
C ILE A 107 -12.08 -1.49 13.02
N ILE A 108 -12.64 -0.28 13.08
CA ILE A 108 -14.08 -0.07 13.21
C ILE A 108 -14.67 0.46 11.89
N ASP A 109 -13.98 1.41 11.26
CA ASP A 109 -14.50 2.19 10.13
C ASP A 109 -13.89 1.76 8.79
N VAL A 110 -12.77 1.03 8.81
CA VAL A 110 -12.08 0.56 7.61
C VAL A 110 -12.35 -0.93 7.36
N ALA A 111 -12.92 -1.26 6.20
CA ALA A 111 -13.03 -2.63 5.71
C ALA A 111 -11.86 -2.97 4.77
N PHE A 112 -11.39 -4.23 4.76
CA PHE A 112 -10.28 -4.66 3.91
C PHE A 112 -10.73 -5.55 2.75
N ILE A 113 -10.11 -5.34 1.60
CA ILE A 113 -10.05 -6.32 0.51
C ILE A 113 -8.58 -6.64 0.25
N LEU A 114 -8.23 -7.91 0.38
CA LEU A 114 -6.93 -8.41 -0.05
C LEU A 114 -6.98 -8.62 -1.57
N ALA A 115 -6.21 -7.83 -2.30
CA ALA A 115 -5.97 -8.04 -3.72
C ALA A 115 -5.06 -9.29 -3.85
N SER A 116 -5.61 -10.33 -4.47
CA SER A 116 -4.97 -11.65 -4.66
C SER A 116 -3.92 -11.67 -5.76
#